data_AF-A0A838RBD7-F1
#
_entry.id   AF-A0A838RBD7-F1
#
_cell.length_a   1.000
_cell.length_b   1.000
_cell.length_c   1.000
_cell.angle_alpha   90.00
_cell.angle_beta   90.00
_cell.angle_gamma   90.00
#
_symmetry.space_group_name_H-M   'P 1'
#
loop_
_entity.id
_entity.type
_entity.pdbx_description
1 polymer ?
#
loop_
_entity_poly.entity_id
_entity_poly.type
_entity_poly.pdbx_seq_one_letter_code
_entity_poly.pdbx_strand_id
1 'polypeptide(L)'
;MMYPFEVPYREIVADLDSYVDIIFADLASSFLLFPRGKGFLEYESFQKAYEVLKHATGGFSTFEAAQVLEAIKENVLTFVVLQTSARESPVGFIPGMPTVGALGESCYNGEQRF
;
A
#
# COMPACT_ATOMS: atom_id res chain seq x y z
N MET A 1 21.51 -3.65 20.27
CA MET A 1 21.32 -2.22 19.94
C MET A 1 19.85 -1.92 20.10
N MET A 2 19.50 -0.81 20.77
CA MET A 2 18.13 -0.33 20.90
C MET A 2 17.82 0.58 19.72
N TYR A 3 16.61 0.47 19.17
CA TYR A 3 16.19 1.35 18.08
C TYR A 3 15.75 2.73 18.61
N PRO A 4 15.78 3.78 17.78
CA PRO A 4 15.35 5.12 18.18
C PRO A 4 13.90 5.17 18.69
N PHE A 5 13.04 4.24 18.25
CA PHE A 5 11.65 4.13 18.69
C PHE A 5 11.47 3.43 20.05
N GLU A 6 12.53 2.82 20.60
CA GLU A 6 12.52 2.11 21.89
C GLU A 6 13.06 2.96 23.04
N VAL A 7 13.55 4.16 22.75
CA VAL A 7 14.19 5.07 23.71
C VAL A 7 13.43 6.39 23.83
N PRO A 8 13.43 7.03 25.01
CA PRO A 8 12.77 8.33 25.19
C PRO A 8 13.50 9.42 24.40
N TYR A 9 12.73 10.38 23.88
CA TYR A 9 13.22 11.45 23.00
C TYR A 9 14.48 12.18 23.48
N ARG A 10 14.60 12.40 24.80
CA ARG A 10 15.76 13.07 25.41
C ARG A 10 17.10 12.35 25.14
N GLU A 11 17.06 11.02 25.01
CA GLU A 11 18.23 10.18 24.76
C GLU A 11 18.59 10.18 23.28
N ILE A 12 17.59 10.32 22.40
CA ILE A 12 17.77 10.50 20.95
C ILE A 12 18.48 11.83 20.64
N VAL A 13 18.06 12.92 21.30
CA VAL A 13 18.66 14.25 21.07
C VAL A 13 20.11 14.33 21.58
N ALA A 14 20.43 13.56 22.62
CA ALA A 14 21.78 13.54 23.20
C ALA A 14 22.81 12.86 22.29
N ASP A 15 22.39 11.94 21.42
CA ASP A 15 23.27 11.16 20.54
C ASP A 15 22.60 10.85 19.18
N LEU A 16 22.19 11.91 18.49
CA LEU A 16 21.37 11.79 17.27
C LEU A 16 22.12 11.08 16.14
N ASP A 17 23.41 11.36 15.96
CA ASP A 17 24.22 10.79 14.87
C ASP A 17 24.32 9.26 14.97
N SER A 18 24.49 8.72 16.18
CA SER A 18 24.52 7.28 16.45
C SER A 18 23.20 6.59 16.08
N TYR A 19 22.06 7.22 16.40
CA TYR A 19 20.74 6.69 16.04
C TYR A 19 20.45 6.79 14.54
N VAL A 20 20.95 7.82 13.87
CA VAL A 20 20.87 7.95 12.41
C VAL A 20 21.65 6.81 11.75
N ASP A 21 22.88 6.53 12.22
CA ASP A 21 23.69 5.42 11.71
C ASP A 21 23.02 4.05 11.91
N ILE A 22 22.36 3.83 13.06
CA ILE A 22 21.58 2.61 13.32
C ILE A 22 20.44 2.45 12.30
N ILE A 23 19.71 3.52 11.99
CA ILE A 23 18.62 3.49 11.01
C ILE A 23 19.15 3.23 9.60
N PHE A 24 20.25 3.87 9.21
CA PHE A 24 20.88 3.62 7.90
C PHE A 24 21.39 2.18 7.77
N ALA A 25 21.98 1.63 8.83
CA ALA A 25 22.43 0.24 8.86
C ALA A 25 21.26 -0.75 8.75
N ASP A 26 20.15 -0.48 9.43
CA ASP A 26 18.94 -1.32 9.38
C ASP A 26 18.25 -1.26 8.01
N LEU A 27 18.10 -0.06 7.42
CA LEU A 27 17.56 0.13 6.07
C LEU A 27 18.39 -0.61 5.00
N ALA A 28 19.72 -0.56 5.11
CA ALA A 28 20.61 -1.25 4.19
C ALA A 28 20.51 -2.78 4.30
N SER A 29 20.31 -3.31 5.51
CA SER A 29 20.21 -4.75 5.78
C SER A 29 18.85 -5.33 5.40
N SER A 30 17.77 -4.62 5.71
CA SER A 30 16.39 -5.05 5.46
C SER A 30 16.04 -5.12 3.97
N PHE A 31 16.71 -4.34 3.11
CA PHE A 31 16.58 -4.45 1.65
C PHE A 31 17.10 -5.80 1.09
N LEU A 32 18.09 -6.41 1.76
CA LEU A 32 18.65 -7.72 1.38
C LEU A 32 17.85 -8.89 1.94
N LEU A 33 17.00 -8.65 2.93
CA LEU A 33 16.15 -9.67 3.57
C LEU A 33 14.74 -9.73 3.00
N PHE A 34 14.37 -8.83 2.09
CA PHE A 34 13.06 -8.90 1.46
C PHE A 34 12.98 -10.22 0.68
N PRO A 35 12.07 -11.15 1.06
CA PRO A 35 11.95 -12.40 0.33
C PRO A 35 11.43 -12.07 -1.06
N ARG A 36 12.34 -12.06 -2.04
CA ARG A 36 12.00 -12.06 -3.48
C ARG A 36 11.44 -13.43 -3.87
N GLY A 37 10.40 -13.85 -3.16
CA GLY A 37 9.69 -15.10 -3.39
C GLY A 37 8.65 -14.94 -4.49
N LYS A 38 7.97 -16.03 -4.83
CA LYS A 38 6.92 -16.08 -5.87
C LYS A 38 5.71 -15.16 -5.61
N GLY A 39 5.61 -14.56 -4.42
CA GLY A 39 4.57 -13.58 -4.07
C GLY A 39 5.03 -12.12 -4.20
N PHE A 40 6.29 -11.89 -4.62
CA PHE A 40 6.80 -10.55 -4.83
C PHE A 40 6.37 -10.04 -6.20
N LEU A 41 5.86 -8.81 -6.23
CA LEU A 41 5.42 -8.18 -7.45
C LEU A 41 6.61 -7.44 -8.07
N GLU A 42 7.14 -8.00 -9.15
CA GLU A 42 8.19 -7.34 -9.92
C GLU A 42 7.68 -6.06 -10.56
N TYR A 43 8.56 -5.05 -10.65
CA TYR A 43 8.22 -3.74 -11.21
C TYR A 43 7.68 -3.85 -12.64
N GLU A 44 8.26 -4.71 -13.48
CA GLU A 44 7.76 -4.92 -14.85
C GLU A 44 6.31 -5.42 -14.89
N SER A 45 5.94 -6.32 -13.96
CA SER A 45 4.58 -6.84 -13.85
C SER A 45 3.62 -5.76 -13.36
N PHE A 46 4.05 -4.92 -12.41
CA PHE A 46 3.28 -3.76 -11.96
C PHE A 46 3.06 -2.75 -13.09
N GLN A 47 4.13 -2.41 -13.83
CA GLN A 47 4.06 -1.43 -14.91
C GLN A 47 3.11 -1.88 -16.01
N LYS A 48 3.18 -3.15 -16.44
CA LYS A 48 2.26 -3.70 -17.43
C LYS A 48 0.80 -3.61 -16.97
N ALA A 49 0.52 -3.95 -15.72
CA ALA A 49 -0.83 -3.84 -15.15
C ALA A 49 -1.31 -2.37 -15.06
N TYR A 50 -0.41 -1.44 -14.74
CA TYR A 50 -0.69 -0.01 -14.73
C TYR A 50 -1.03 0.50 -16.13
N GLU A 51 -0.30 0.08 -17.15
CA GLU A 51 -0.57 0.45 -18.54
C GLU A 51 -1.91 -0.09 -19.04
N VAL A 52 -2.28 -1.33 -18.69
CA VAL A 52 -3.61 -1.92 -19.00
C VAL A 52 -4.72 -1.09 -18.36
N LEU A 53 -4.59 -0.76 -17.07
CA LEU A 53 -5.56 0.09 -16.36
C LEU A 53 -5.65 1.49 -16.97
N LYS A 54 -4.50 2.08 -17.30
CA LYS A 54 -4.41 3.41 -17.91
C LYS A 54 -5.06 3.43 -19.28
N HIS A 55 -4.87 2.39 -20.09
CA HIS A 55 -5.51 2.27 -21.40
C HIS A 55 -7.03 2.14 -21.26
N ALA A 56 -7.50 1.26 -20.37
CA ALA A 56 -8.92 1.03 -20.13
C ALA A 56 -9.67 2.27 -19.61
N THR A 57 -8.99 3.14 -18.86
CA THR A 57 -9.55 4.37 -18.25
C THR A 57 -9.27 5.65 -19.02
N GLY A 58 -8.65 5.56 -20.22
CA GLY A 58 -8.28 6.72 -21.02
C GLY A 58 -7.32 7.66 -20.29
N GLY A 59 -6.34 7.12 -19.57
CA GLY A 59 -5.41 7.90 -18.76
C GLY A 59 -5.94 8.29 -17.38
N PHE A 60 -6.79 7.46 -16.76
CA PHE A 60 -7.48 7.75 -15.50
C PHE A 60 -8.46 8.93 -15.58
N SER A 61 -8.91 9.27 -16.79
CA SER A 61 -9.89 10.34 -17.02
C SER A 61 -11.33 9.87 -16.77
N THR A 62 -11.60 8.58 -17.01
CA THR A 62 -12.93 7.97 -16.87
C THR A 62 -12.81 6.66 -16.10
N PHE A 63 -13.53 6.56 -14.99
CA PHE A 63 -13.58 5.34 -14.16
C PHE A 63 -14.98 4.74 -14.18
N GLU A 64 -15.26 3.94 -15.21
CA GLU A 64 -16.49 3.15 -15.25
C GLU A 64 -16.24 1.75 -14.68
N ALA A 65 -17.13 1.28 -13.81
CA ALA A 65 -17.00 -0.03 -13.16
C ALA A 65 -16.88 -1.19 -14.18
N ALA A 66 -17.55 -1.09 -15.34
CA ALA A 66 -17.45 -2.07 -16.41
C ALA A 66 -16.04 -2.14 -17.01
N GLN A 67 -15.43 -0.99 -17.31
CA GLN A 67 -14.08 -0.90 -17.89
C GLN A 67 -13.01 -1.40 -16.93
N VAL A 68 -13.14 -1.05 -15.64
CA VAL A 68 -12.23 -1.53 -14.59
C VAL A 68 -12.36 -3.04 -14.41
N LEU A 69 -13.59 -3.58 -14.45
CA LEU A 69 -13.80 -5.02 -14.33
C LEU A 69 -13.19 -5.79 -15.51
N GLU A 70 -13.32 -5.29 -16.74
CA GLU A 70 -12.66 -5.91 -17.90
C GLU A 70 -11.13 -5.85 -17.78
N ALA A 71 -10.57 -4.72 -17.32
CA ALA A 71 -9.13 -4.59 -17.09
C ALA A 71 -8.60 -5.53 -15.99
N ILE A 72 -9.41 -5.85 -14.97
CA ILE A 72 -9.10 -6.82 -13.92
C ILE A 72 -9.16 -8.26 -14.47
N LYS A 73 -10.12 -8.56 -15.35
CA LYS A 73 -10.22 -9.87 -16.01
C LYS A 73 -9.03 -10.11 -16.94
N GLU A 74 -8.58 -9.08 -17.65
CA GLU A 74 -7.39 -9.13 -18.50
C GLU A 74 -6.12 -9.29 -17.68
N ASN A 75 -5.99 -8.54 -16.58
CA ASN A 75 -4.86 -8.66 -15.67
C ASN A 75 -5.28 -8.44 -14.22
N VAL A 76 -5.24 -9.49 -13.40
CA VAL A 76 -5.63 -9.41 -11.98
C VAL A 76 -4.80 -8.38 -11.17
N LEU A 77 -3.56 -8.12 -11.60
CA LEU A 77 -2.68 -7.14 -10.94
C LEU A 77 -3.16 -5.70 -11.11
N THR A 78 -4.03 -5.43 -12.10
CA THR A 78 -4.71 -4.15 -12.29
C THR A 78 -5.47 -3.75 -11.02
N PHE A 79 -6.03 -4.70 -10.27
CA PHE A 79 -6.68 -4.43 -8.99
C PHE A 79 -5.72 -3.93 -7.92
N VAL A 80 -4.50 -4.48 -7.86
CA VAL A 80 -3.45 -4.05 -6.93
C VAL A 80 -3.04 -2.61 -7.26
N VAL A 81 -2.85 -2.31 -8.55
CA VAL A 81 -2.53 -0.95 -9.02
C VAL A 81 -3.64 0.04 -8.68
N LEU A 82 -4.90 -0.35 -8.84
CA LEU A 82 -6.05 0.49 -8.49
C LEU A 82 -6.07 0.78 -6.98
N GLN A 83 -5.87 -0.24 -6.15
CA GLN A 83 -5.81 -0.09 -4.69
C GLN A 83 -4.67 0.84 -4.25
N THR A 84 -3.47 0.71 -4.82
CA THR A 84 -2.33 1.57 -4.45
C THR A 84 -2.54 3.01 -4.90
N SER A 85 -2.99 3.25 -6.13
CA SER A 85 -3.27 4.59 -6.67
C SER A 85 -4.42 5.30 -5.95
N ALA A 86 -5.47 4.57 -5.54
CA ALA A 86 -6.57 5.12 -4.77
C ALA A 86 -6.14 5.51 -3.33
N ARG A 87 -5.18 4.79 -2.74
CA ARG A 87 -4.72 5.04 -1.37
C ARG A 87 -3.77 6.23 -1.23
N GLU A 88 -3.01 6.54 -2.27
CA GLU A 88 -2.09 7.69 -2.33
C GLU A 88 -2.79 9.03 -2.62
N SER A 89 -4.04 8.99 -3.11
CA SER A 89 -4.86 10.20 -3.28
C SER A 89 -5.50 10.57 -1.93
N PRO A 90 -5.54 11.86 -1.52
CA PRO A 90 -6.21 12.30 -0.28
C PRO A 90 -7.75 12.12 -0.32
N VAL A 91 -8.24 11.36 -1.28
CA VAL A 91 -9.62 11.29 -1.72
C VAL A 91 -10.25 10.04 -1.10
N GLY A 92 -10.64 10.16 0.16
CA GLY A 92 -11.64 9.27 0.78
C GLY A 92 -13.04 9.42 0.17
N PHE A 93 -13.16 9.72 -1.13
CA PHE A 93 -14.43 9.97 -1.79
C PHE A 93 -14.31 9.71 -3.30
N ILE A 94 -14.35 8.44 -3.69
CA ILE A 94 -14.78 8.09 -5.05
C ILE A 94 -16.31 8.05 -5.00
N PRO A 95 -17.04 8.98 -5.62
CA PRO A 95 -18.49 8.97 -5.61
C PRO A 95 -18.98 7.70 -6.31
N GLY A 96 -19.66 6.81 -5.57
CA GLY A 96 -20.30 5.62 -6.12
C GLY A 96 -19.54 4.29 -5.96
N MET A 97 -18.33 4.28 -5.40
CA MET A 97 -17.76 3.02 -4.89
C MET A 97 -18.11 2.87 -3.41
N PRO A 98 -18.68 1.72 -2.97
CA PRO A 98 -18.76 1.43 -1.55
C PRO A 98 -17.33 1.42 -1.02
N THR A 99 -17.05 2.34 -0.09
CA THR A 99 -15.82 2.33 0.70
C THR A 99 -15.61 0.90 1.21
N VAL A 100 -14.43 0.33 0.99
CA VAL A 100 -14.08 -1.02 1.50
C VAL A 100 -14.23 -1.12 3.03
N GLY A 101 -14.29 0.02 3.74
CA GLY A 101 -14.73 0.09 5.14
C GLY A 101 -16.16 -0.39 5.42
N ALA A 102 -17.07 -0.36 4.44
CA ALA A 102 -18.46 -0.81 4.59
C ALA A 102 -18.64 -2.34 4.47
N LEU A 103 -17.60 -3.08 4.05
CA LEU A 103 -17.60 -4.55 4.06
C LEU A 103 -16.79 -5.14 5.23
N GLY A 104 -16.25 -4.29 6.12
CA GLY A 104 -15.52 -4.71 7.31
C GLY A 104 -16.31 -4.60 8.63
N GLU A 105 -17.32 -3.73 8.69
CA GLU A 105 -18.05 -3.49 9.97
C GLU A 105 -19.16 -4.50 10.27
N SER A 106 -19.50 -5.40 9.33
CA SER A 106 -20.47 -6.48 9.60
C SER A 106 -19.85 -7.72 10.26
N CYS A 107 -18.52 -7.79 10.42
CA CYS A 107 -17.84 -8.93 11.05
C CYS A 107 -17.32 -8.65 12.47
N TYR A 108 -17.38 -7.40 12.95
CA TYR A 108 -17.01 -7.00 14.31
C TYR A 108 -18.22 -6.43 15.05
N ASN A 109 -19.30 -7.21 15.17
CA ASN A 109 -20.28 -6.97 16.22
C ASN A 109 -20.80 -8.30 16.76
N GLY A 110 -19.95 -8.91 17.58
CA GLY A 110 -20.25 -10.11 18.35
C GLY A 110 -19.47 -10.05 19.65
N GLU A 111 -20.11 -9.46 20.66
CA GLU A 111 -19.78 -9.60 22.07
C GLU A 111 -18.46 -8.97 22.55
N GLN A 112 -18.54 -7.75 23.08
CA GLN A 112 -18.17 -7.50 24.49
C GLN A 112 -19.06 -6.39 25.06
N ARG A 113 -19.97 -6.79 25.94
CA ARG A 113 -20.79 -5.90 26.76
C ARG A 113 -20.53 -6.28 28.22
N PHE A 114 -20.07 -5.28 28.99
CA PHE A 114 -19.75 -5.23 30.42
C PHE A 114 -18.38 -5.76 30.85
#